data_AF-A0A7V8JE53-F1
#
_entry.id   AF-A0A7V8JE53-F1
#
_cell.length_a   1.000
_cell.length_b   1.000
_cell.length_c   1.000
_cell.angle_alpha   90.00
_cell.angle_beta   90.00
_cell.angle_gamma   90.00
#
_symmetry.space_group_name_H-M   'P 1'
#
loop_
_entity.id
_entity.type
_entity.pdbx_description
1 polymer ?
#
loop_
_entity_poly.entity_id
_entity_poly.type
_entity_poly.pdbx_seq_one_letter_code
_entity_poly.pdbx_strand_id
1 'polypeptide(L)'
;MNNWSRFTAFVLLGLGSLPASALQPGASPTQTTCPPSAVVPAAGASQAAFDQYSWQMFISLNWPAQTGQRGVADCSKPLGSPGDTVWQTYKSVSETFLPGAKNPGPWNSQLQRRNLSLINIAAVKNTQVVQSDNQAVGGWLIDQRGNPTYYDIAANEVSYNYIVANDFYNAAIVDAAKHISFPNNAGEIKASWRILTSADDSSRYLTMRALVTQFDSQGQPNGTGEANLGLVGLHIISKVEGFPQWVWSTFEQIDNVPPKAKQGSTWVDQPVSGIFYSYFDAKAPAASLNQSPCLWQQQGTQLVCTPRPGTSFTTPDPLNRVTPITAGTQQINTQYQTDPQVQQSVFKYYQLITTQRPQSPNNPGNPLGQPTPSLSANVTMESYIQPNSSCMNCHSMATPLNSANKSDFSFLFRFAHAPAPSAAKDKE
;
A
#
# COMPACT_ATOMS: atom_id res chain seq x y z
N MET A 1 36.38 47.84 -73.47
CA MET A 1 36.99 49.06 -72.86
C MET A 1 35.84 49.99 -72.53
N ASN A 2 35.55 50.45 -71.32
CA ASN A 2 36.35 50.63 -70.10
C ASN A 2 35.45 50.57 -68.85
N ASN A 3 36.08 50.20 -67.74
CA ASN A 3 35.54 50.11 -66.38
C ASN A 3 35.22 51.48 -65.77
N TRP A 4 34.25 51.52 -64.85
CA TRP A 4 34.19 52.57 -63.83
C TRP A 4 33.76 52.02 -62.46
N SER A 5 34.65 52.23 -61.48
CA SER A 5 34.52 51.90 -60.07
C SER A 5 33.67 52.93 -59.33
N ARG A 6 32.92 52.50 -58.30
CA ARG A 6 32.26 53.38 -57.33
C ARG A 6 32.83 53.16 -55.93
N PHE A 7 33.18 54.27 -55.28
CA PHE A 7 33.43 54.39 -53.84
C PHE A 7 32.12 54.73 -53.13
N THR A 8 31.88 54.12 -51.96
CA THR A 8 30.82 54.53 -51.03
C THR A 8 31.41 54.64 -49.62
N ALA A 9 31.09 55.75 -48.94
CA ALA A 9 31.56 56.12 -47.62
C ALA A 9 30.84 55.36 -46.49
N PHE A 10 31.58 55.13 -45.41
CA PHE A 10 31.14 54.54 -44.14
C PHE A 10 30.52 55.61 -43.21
N VAL A 11 29.43 55.25 -42.52
CA VAL A 11 28.96 55.91 -41.30
C VAL A 11 28.81 54.85 -40.21
N LEU A 12 29.49 55.06 -39.08
CA LEU A 12 29.38 54.27 -37.85
C LEU A 12 28.21 54.77 -37.00
N LEU A 13 27.40 53.83 -36.49
CA LEU A 13 26.57 53.99 -35.29
C LEU A 13 26.62 52.68 -34.50
N GLY A 14 27.05 52.76 -33.24
CA GLY A 14 27.20 51.63 -32.33
C GLY A 14 25.88 51.20 -31.68
N LEU A 15 25.71 49.90 -31.53
CA LEU A 15 24.70 49.27 -30.68
C LEU A 15 25.42 48.26 -29.77
N GLY A 16 25.30 48.45 -28.46
CA GLY A 16 25.80 47.51 -27.45
C GLY A 16 24.91 46.27 -27.37
N SER A 17 25.50 45.09 -27.57
CA SER A 17 24.87 43.79 -27.36
C SER A 17 25.23 43.23 -25.98
N LEU A 18 24.22 43.01 -25.13
CA LEU A 18 24.37 42.16 -23.94
C LEU A 18 24.42 40.69 -24.38
N PRO A 19 25.28 39.84 -23.79
CA PRO A 19 25.33 38.43 -24.14
C PRO A 19 24.09 37.71 -23.57
N ALA A 20 23.37 37.01 -24.44
CA ALA A 20 22.35 36.05 -24.03
C ALA A 20 23.03 34.83 -23.42
N SER A 21 22.94 34.66 -22.11
CA SER A 21 23.31 33.42 -21.44
C SER A 21 22.32 32.34 -21.83
N ALA A 22 22.74 31.43 -22.72
CA ALA A 22 22.05 30.18 -22.95
C ALA A 22 22.06 29.37 -21.64
N LEU A 23 20.89 29.17 -21.03
CA LEU A 23 20.70 28.20 -19.96
C LEU A 23 20.97 26.81 -20.54
N GLN A 24 22.14 26.26 -20.26
CA GLN A 24 22.38 24.83 -20.45
C GLN A 24 21.40 24.05 -19.58
N PRO A 25 20.81 22.94 -20.06
CA PRO A 25 20.10 22.01 -19.20
C PRO A 25 21.11 21.51 -18.16
N GLY A 26 20.87 21.82 -16.89
CA GLY A 26 21.66 21.25 -15.80
C GLY A 26 21.61 19.73 -15.90
N ALA A 27 22.79 19.10 -16.02
CA ALA A 27 22.90 17.65 -15.96
C ALA A 27 22.24 17.16 -14.66
N SER A 28 21.29 16.23 -14.79
CA SER A 28 20.74 15.51 -13.65
C SER A 28 21.90 14.93 -12.83
N PRO A 29 21.92 15.07 -11.49
CA PRO A 29 22.96 14.48 -10.68
C PRO A 29 22.98 12.97 -10.94
N THR A 30 24.14 12.43 -11.28
CA THR A 30 24.37 10.99 -11.41
C THR A 30 23.91 10.30 -10.14
N GLN A 31 22.87 9.48 -10.23
CA GLN A 31 22.30 8.72 -9.14
C GLN A 31 23.33 7.66 -8.68
N THR A 32 24.03 7.92 -7.59
CA THR A 32 25.12 7.06 -7.08
C THR A 32 24.63 5.87 -6.25
N THR A 33 23.35 5.83 -5.88
CA THR A 33 22.76 4.73 -5.09
C THR A 33 21.60 4.08 -5.85
N CYS A 34 21.62 2.76 -5.89
CA CYS A 34 20.54 1.95 -6.41
C CYS A 34 20.02 1.05 -5.27
N PRO A 35 18.68 0.95 -5.10
CA PRO A 35 17.68 1.90 -5.59
C PRO A 35 17.93 3.28 -4.93
N PRO A 36 17.33 4.36 -5.45
CA PRO A 36 17.42 5.66 -4.78
C PRO A 36 16.98 5.56 -3.32
N SER A 37 17.87 5.92 -2.39
CA SER A 37 17.56 5.88 -0.96
C SER A 37 16.42 6.84 -0.63
N ALA A 38 15.39 6.35 0.04
CA ALA A 38 14.33 7.21 0.56
C ALA A 38 14.86 8.05 1.71
N VAL A 39 14.68 9.37 1.62
CA VAL A 39 15.14 10.32 2.64
C VAL A 39 13.97 10.73 3.52
N VAL A 40 13.98 10.30 4.78
CA VAL A 40 12.94 10.65 5.74
C VAL A 40 12.94 12.17 5.96
N PRO A 41 11.82 12.87 5.69
CA PRO A 41 11.75 14.30 5.93
C PRO A 41 11.76 14.62 7.43
N ALA A 42 12.29 15.80 7.80
CA ALA A 42 12.16 16.30 9.16
C ALA A 42 10.69 16.45 9.57
N ALA A 43 10.39 16.33 10.88
CA ALA A 43 9.03 16.40 11.41
C ALA A 43 8.22 17.63 10.98
N GLY A 44 8.89 18.78 10.81
CA GLY A 44 8.28 20.04 10.36
C GLY A 44 8.21 20.22 8.84
N ALA A 45 8.60 19.22 8.05
CA ALA A 45 8.59 19.31 6.58
C ALA A 45 7.17 19.39 6.01
N SER A 46 7.08 19.87 4.77
CA SER A 46 5.82 20.01 4.05
C SER A 46 5.22 18.65 3.67
N GLN A 47 3.91 18.62 3.38
CA GLN A 47 3.27 17.41 2.86
C GLN A 47 3.94 16.92 1.56
N ALA A 48 4.37 17.83 0.69
CA ALA A 48 5.06 17.49 -0.55
C ALA A 48 6.38 16.74 -0.31
N ALA A 49 7.13 17.07 0.75
CA ALA A 49 8.35 16.36 1.11
C ALA A 49 8.06 14.92 1.58
N PHE A 50 6.99 14.73 2.34
CA PHE A 50 6.53 13.37 2.72
C PHE A 50 5.99 12.59 1.53
N ASP A 51 5.27 13.24 0.61
CA ASP A 51 4.79 12.61 -0.62
C ASP A 51 5.97 12.18 -1.53
N GLN A 52 7.04 12.97 -1.58
CA GLN A 52 8.29 12.59 -2.26
C GLN A 52 8.96 11.38 -1.59
N TYR A 53 9.05 11.38 -0.26
CA TYR A 53 9.57 10.25 0.52
C TYR A 53 8.77 8.97 0.24
N SER A 54 7.44 9.06 0.22
CA SER A 54 6.55 7.94 -0.10
C SER A 54 6.82 7.35 -1.48
N TRP A 55 7.03 8.20 -2.50
CA TRP A 55 7.39 7.74 -3.84
C TRP A 55 8.77 7.09 -3.90
N GLN A 56 9.77 7.62 -3.17
CA GLN A 56 11.09 6.99 -3.06
C GLN A 56 11.00 5.60 -2.41
N MET A 57 10.20 5.47 -1.35
CA MET A 57 9.90 4.18 -0.71
C MET A 57 9.20 3.24 -1.69
N PHE A 58 8.18 3.72 -2.39
CA PHE A 58 7.46 2.93 -3.38
C PHE A 58 8.39 2.39 -4.47
N ILE A 59 9.27 3.23 -5.03
CA ILE A 59 10.25 2.80 -6.04
C ILE A 59 11.26 1.81 -5.46
N SER A 60 11.81 2.09 -4.28
CA SER A 60 12.79 1.20 -3.63
C SER A 60 12.23 -0.18 -3.33
N LEU A 61 11.01 -0.23 -2.81
CA LEU A 61 10.33 -1.49 -2.48
C LEU A 61 9.90 -2.26 -3.72
N ASN A 62 9.60 -1.56 -4.81
CA ASN A 62 9.20 -2.18 -6.07
C ASN A 62 10.37 -2.41 -7.04
N TRP A 63 11.61 -2.18 -6.62
CA TRP A 63 12.79 -2.56 -7.39
C TRP A 63 12.86 -4.08 -7.52
N PRO A 64 13.37 -4.65 -8.64
CA PRO A 64 13.65 -6.09 -8.72
C PRO A 64 14.51 -6.57 -7.54
N ALA A 65 14.15 -7.68 -6.93
CA ALA A 65 14.88 -8.24 -5.80
C ALA A 65 16.09 -9.07 -6.24
N GLN A 66 17.14 -9.06 -5.42
CA GLN A 66 18.29 -9.93 -5.57
C GLN A 66 17.92 -11.37 -5.22
N THR A 67 18.21 -12.29 -6.12
CA THR A 67 17.90 -13.71 -5.92
C THR A 67 18.59 -14.25 -4.67
N GLY A 68 17.81 -14.85 -3.77
CA GLY A 68 18.30 -15.46 -2.53
C GLY A 68 18.55 -14.46 -1.38
N GLN A 69 18.34 -13.15 -1.59
CA GLN A 69 18.48 -12.11 -0.57
C GLN A 69 17.17 -11.32 -0.45
N ARG A 70 16.35 -11.70 0.53
CA ARG A 70 15.06 -11.05 0.74
C ARG A 70 15.26 -9.61 1.20
N GLY A 71 14.46 -8.70 0.67
CA GLY A 71 14.51 -7.29 1.01
C GLY A 71 15.69 -6.52 0.41
N VAL A 72 16.49 -7.15 -0.45
CA VAL A 72 17.63 -6.53 -1.11
C VAL A 72 17.32 -6.34 -2.59
N ALA A 73 17.56 -5.14 -3.10
CA ALA A 73 17.38 -4.82 -4.52
C ALA A 73 18.52 -5.38 -5.37
N ASP A 74 18.19 -5.83 -6.58
CA ASP A 74 19.15 -6.20 -7.62
C ASP A 74 19.50 -4.97 -8.47
N CYS A 75 20.64 -4.37 -8.16
CA CYS A 75 21.12 -3.18 -8.87
C CYS A 75 21.72 -3.43 -10.25
N SER A 76 21.78 -4.69 -10.69
CA SER A 76 22.08 -5.01 -12.08
C SER A 76 20.86 -4.86 -12.99
N LYS A 77 19.66 -4.68 -12.42
CA LYS A 77 18.39 -4.64 -13.16
C LYS A 77 17.73 -3.26 -13.05
N PRO A 78 17.18 -2.74 -14.16
CA PRO A 78 16.34 -1.54 -14.12
C PRO A 78 15.00 -1.82 -13.43
N LEU A 79 14.40 -0.75 -12.89
CA LEU A 79 13.03 -0.78 -12.36
C LEU A 79 12.05 -1.37 -13.39
N GLY A 80 11.16 -2.25 -12.93
CA GLY A 80 10.18 -2.93 -13.79
C GLY A 80 10.70 -4.16 -14.53
N SER A 81 11.95 -4.57 -14.31
CA SER A 81 12.44 -5.86 -14.82
C SER A 81 11.62 -7.03 -14.26
N PRO A 82 11.45 -8.14 -15.01
CA PRO A 82 10.73 -9.31 -14.52
C PRO A 82 11.34 -9.93 -13.25
N GLY A 83 10.48 -10.48 -12.40
CA GLY A 83 10.84 -11.13 -11.14
C GLY A 83 10.08 -10.54 -9.96
N ASP A 84 10.32 -11.10 -8.78
CA ASP A 84 9.79 -10.54 -7.54
C ASP A 84 10.45 -9.19 -7.26
N THR A 85 9.65 -8.25 -6.77
CA THR A 85 10.15 -6.99 -6.22
C THR A 85 10.69 -7.17 -4.81
N VAL A 86 11.48 -6.21 -4.32
CA VAL A 86 12.06 -6.20 -2.97
C VAL A 86 11.02 -6.57 -1.92
N TRP A 87 9.85 -5.93 -1.93
CA TRP A 87 8.83 -6.20 -0.91
C TRP A 87 8.09 -7.53 -1.12
N GLN A 88 7.95 -8.03 -2.35
CA GLN A 88 7.36 -9.35 -2.60
C GLN A 88 8.20 -10.48 -2.00
N THR A 89 9.50 -10.22 -1.73
CA THR A 89 10.37 -11.18 -1.03
C THR A 89 10.28 -11.12 0.49
N TYR A 90 9.61 -10.12 1.08
CA TYR A 90 9.39 -10.06 2.53
C TYR A 90 8.60 -11.28 3.04
N LYS A 91 8.81 -11.66 4.30
CA LYS A 91 8.02 -12.73 4.92
C LYS A 91 6.59 -12.25 5.16
N SER A 92 5.62 -13.03 4.67
CA SER A 92 4.20 -12.79 4.95
C SER A 92 3.87 -13.12 6.42
N VAL A 93 2.67 -12.74 6.85
CA VAL A 93 2.11 -13.20 8.13
C VAL A 93 2.08 -14.74 8.21
N SER A 94 1.78 -15.44 7.11
CA SER A 94 1.76 -16.91 7.08
C SER A 94 3.16 -17.56 7.14
N GLU A 95 4.21 -16.85 6.72
CA GLU A 95 5.60 -17.29 6.90
C GLU A 95 6.17 -16.94 8.28
N THR A 96 5.59 -15.95 8.96
CA THR A 96 6.09 -15.43 10.25
C THR A 96 5.38 -16.08 11.44
N PHE A 97 4.07 -16.26 11.34
CA PHE A 97 3.24 -16.80 12.42
C PHE A 97 2.78 -18.21 12.06
N LEU A 98 3.64 -19.20 12.34
CA LEU A 98 3.38 -20.58 11.99
C LEU A 98 2.42 -21.26 13.00
N PRO A 99 1.57 -22.20 12.55
CA PRO A 99 0.71 -22.98 13.44
C PRO A 99 1.49 -23.65 14.58
N GLY A 100 0.92 -23.59 15.79
CA GLY A 100 1.52 -24.16 16.99
C GLY A 100 2.69 -23.34 17.53
N ALA A 101 2.77 -22.04 17.23
CA ALA A 101 3.85 -21.14 17.64
C ALA A 101 5.24 -21.66 17.24
N LYS A 102 5.38 -22.29 16.08
CA LYS A 102 6.68 -22.78 15.61
C LYS A 102 7.57 -21.61 15.23
N ASN A 103 8.86 -21.72 15.55
CA ASN A 103 9.85 -20.74 15.12
C ASN A 103 9.87 -20.68 13.57
N PRO A 104 9.67 -19.49 12.96
CA PRO A 104 9.58 -19.32 11.50
C PRO A 104 10.92 -19.45 10.76
N GLY A 105 12.02 -19.68 11.47
CA GLY A 105 13.35 -19.91 10.92
C GLY A 105 14.10 -18.62 10.56
N PRO A 106 15.17 -18.71 9.77
CA PRO A 106 15.95 -17.54 9.36
C PRO A 106 15.19 -16.66 8.35
N TRP A 107 15.57 -15.38 8.28
CA TRP A 107 15.01 -14.42 7.31
C TRP A 107 15.11 -14.92 5.87
N ASN A 108 16.32 -15.24 5.40
CA ASN A 108 16.59 -15.72 4.04
C ASN A 108 16.23 -17.21 3.79
N SER A 109 15.18 -17.73 4.43
CA SER A 109 14.63 -19.04 4.07
C SER A 109 14.02 -19.00 2.66
N GLN A 110 13.92 -20.17 2.00
CA GLN A 110 13.35 -20.31 0.66
C GLN A 110 12.04 -19.53 0.51
N LEU A 111 11.92 -18.74 -0.55
CA LEU A 111 10.72 -17.99 -0.88
C LEU A 111 9.55 -18.94 -1.12
N GLN A 112 8.51 -18.80 -0.31
CA GLN A 112 7.28 -19.56 -0.47
C GLN A 112 6.35 -18.84 -1.42
N ARG A 113 5.60 -19.60 -2.22
CA ARG A 113 4.52 -19.03 -3.01
C ARG A 113 3.47 -18.45 -2.06
N ARG A 114 3.06 -17.20 -2.29
CA ARG A 114 1.99 -16.56 -1.52
C ARG A 114 0.70 -17.39 -1.61
N ASN A 115 0.00 -17.53 -0.48
CA ASN A 115 -1.33 -18.11 -0.40
C ASN A 115 -2.25 -17.08 0.22
N LEU A 116 -3.04 -16.41 -0.62
CA LEU A 116 -3.87 -15.28 -0.21
C LEU A 116 -5.32 -15.71 0.05
N SER A 117 -5.95 -15.03 0.99
CA SER A 117 -7.38 -15.15 1.27
C SER A 117 -8.00 -13.77 1.41
N LEU A 118 -9.30 -13.71 1.67
CA LEU A 118 -9.91 -12.49 2.15
C LEU A 118 -9.37 -12.25 3.57
N ILE A 119 -8.68 -11.14 3.81
CA ILE A 119 -8.26 -10.81 5.18
C ILE A 119 -9.49 -10.27 5.92
N ASN A 120 -10.14 -11.15 6.67
CA ASN A 120 -11.20 -10.78 7.60
C ASN A 120 -10.71 -11.03 9.05
N ILE A 121 -10.03 -10.03 9.62
CA ILE A 121 -9.52 -10.12 11.01
C ILE A 121 -10.66 -10.23 12.04
N ALA A 122 -11.89 -9.84 11.70
CA ALA A 122 -13.06 -10.07 12.56
C ALA A 122 -13.34 -11.57 12.83
N ALA A 123 -12.85 -12.47 11.96
CA ALA A 123 -12.99 -13.91 12.12
C ALA A 123 -11.96 -14.52 13.10
N VAL A 124 -10.90 -13.77 13.46
CA VAL A 124 -9.89 -14.17 14.44
C VAL A 124 -10.38 -13.72 15.83
N LYS A 125 -11.17 -14.59 16.48
CA LYS A 125 -11.91 -14.32 17.74
C LYS A 125 -11.09 -13.59 18.81
N ASN A 126 -11.58 -12.46 19.33
CA ASN A 126 -12.28 -12.41 20.63
C ASN A 126 -13.04 -11.07 20.77
N THR A 127 -14.21 -11.19 21.38
CA THR A 127 -15.28 -10.25 21.71
C THR A 127 -14.96 -8.75 21.98
N GLN A 128 -15.87 -7.88 21.50
CA GLN A 128 -16.26 -6.55 22.02
C GLN A 128 -15.74 -5.23 21.39
N VAL A 129 -15.07 -5.21 20.25
CA VAL A 129 -14.87 -3.93 19.51
C VAL A 129 -15.04 -4.14 18.01
N VAL A 130 -16.27 -4.00 17.52
CA VAL A 130 -16.66 -4.27 16.12
C VAL A 130 -16.69 -3.01 15.25
N GLN A 131 -16.20 -1.87 15.74
CA GLN A 131 -16.41 -0.59 15.05
C GLN A 131 -15.17 -0.10 14.27
N SER A 132 -14.01 -0.76 14.35
CA SER A 132 -12.78 -0.21 13.74
C SER A 132 -11.67 -1.20 13.34
N ASP A 133 -11.76 -2.49 13.69
CA ASP A 133 -10.58 -3.37 13.71
C ASP A 133 -10.40 -4.22 12.44
N ASN A 134 -11.18 -3.92 11.40
CA ASN A 134 -11.12 -4.63 10.14
C ASN A 134 -10.02 -4.02 9.26
N GLN A 135 -8.96 -4.78 9.02
CA GLN A 135 -7.92 -4.39 8.07
C GLN A 135 -8.48 -4.27 6.62
N ALA A 136 -9.62 -4.87 6.30
CA ALA A 136 -10.46 -4.47 5.16
C ALA A 136 -11.86 -4.17 5.70
N VAL A 137 -12.19 -2.90 5.91
CA VAL A 137 -13.42 -2.56 6.64
C VAL A 137 -14.63 -2.73 5.76
N GLY A 138 -15.48 -3.71 6.07
CA GLY A 138 -16.87 -3.76 5.63
C GLY A 138 -17.27 -4.94 4.76
N GLY A 139 -16.42 -5.95 4.54
CA GLY A 139 -16.84 -7.16 3.82
C GLY A 139 -15.83 -7.67 2.81
N TRP A 140 -16.31 -8.54 1.93
CA TRP A 140 -15.60 -8.82 0.68
C TRP A 140 -15.63 -7.60 -0.23
N LEU A 141 -14.72 -7.59 -1.21
CA LEU A 141 -14.69 -6.59 -2.27
C LEU A 141 -14.58 -7.33 -3.62
N ILE A 142 -15.64 -7.26 -4.42
CA ILE A 142 -15.74 -7.90 -5.73
C ILE A 142 -15.49 -6.86 -6.82
N ASP A 143 -14.55 -7.16 -7.71
CA ASP A 143 -14.22 -6.30 -8.84
C ASP A 143 -15.32 -6.30 -9.92
N GLN A 144 -15.20 -5.39 -10.90
CA GLN A 144 -16.16 -5.27 -12.02
C GLN A 144 -16.14 -6.48 -12.99
N ARG A 145 -15.32 -7.50 -12.72
CA ARG A 145 -15.31 -8.80 -13.41
C ARG A 145 -15.89 -9.92 -12.56
N GLY A 146 -16.44 -9.62 -11.39
CA GLY A 146 -17.03 -10.61 -10.48
C GLY A 146 -15.99 -11.41 -9.69
N ASN A 147 -14.73 -10.96 -9.63
CA ASN A 147 -13.67 -11.65 -8.88
C ASN A 147 -13.44 -11.01 -7.51
N PRO A 148 -13.16 -11.81 -6.47
CA PRO A 148 -12.79 -11.27 -5.17
C PRO A 148 -11.42 -10.58 -5.20
N THR A 149 -11.30 -9.55 -4.36
CA THR A 149 -10.04 -8.88 -4.04
C THR A 149 -9.37 -9.57 -2.86
N TYR A 150 -8.13 -9.97 -3.05
CA TYR A 150 -7.30 -10.64 -2.06
C TYR A 150 -6.36 -9.67 -1.37
N TYR A 151 -5.93 -10.01 -0.16
CA TYR A 151 -5.03 -9.16 0.60
C TYR A 151 -3.81 -9.93 1.07
N ASP A 152 -2.68 -9.24 1.13
CA ASP A 152 -1.40 -9.75 1.63
C ASP A 152 -0.84 -8.79 2.68
N ILE A 153 -0.19 -9.34 3.70
CA ILE A 153 0.53 -8.57 4.72
C ILE A 153 1.90 -9.20 4.88
N ALA A 154 2.93 -8.37 4.74
CA ALA A 154 4.32 -8.79 4.87
C ALA A 154 5.12 -7.79 5.72
N ALA A 155 6.14 -8.29 6.39
CA ALA A 155 7.00 -7.50 7.28
C ALA A 155 8.43 -7.51 6.74
N ASN A 156 9.11 -6.37 6.82
CA ASN A 156 10.53 -6.32 6.44
C ASN A 156 11.42 -7.06 7.45
N GLU A 157 12.71 -7.17 7.14
CA GLU A 157 13.67 -7.93 7.95
C GLU A 157 13.75 -7.41 9.40
N VAL A 158 13.70 -6.10 9.58
CA VAL A 158 13.78 -5.47 10.91
C VAL A 158 12.58 -5.85 11.77
N SER A 159 11.36 -5.74 11.21
CA SER A 159 10.14 -6.18 11.88
C SER A 159 10.16 -7.67 12.18
N TYR A 160 10.58 -8.50 11.22
CA TYR A 160 10.67 -9.94 11.37
C TYR A 160 11.64 -10.34 12.49
N ASN A 161 12.85 -9.78 12.48
CA ASN A 161 13.87 -10.06 13.48
C ASN A 161 13.42 -9.65 14.89
N TYR A 162 12.71 -8.52 15.01
CA TYR A 162 12.10 -8.12 16.28
C TYR A 162 11.05 -9.14 16.77
N ILE A 163 10.17 -9.61 15.89
CA ILE A 163 9.16 -10.63 16.23
C ILE A 163 9.83 -11.92 16.69
N VAL A 164 10.83 -12.41 15.95
CA VAL A 164 11.52 -13.68 16.25
C VAL A 164 12.35 -13.58 17.52
N ALA A 165 13.12 -12.50 17.72
CA ALA A 165 13.99 -12.33 18.88
C ALA A 165 13.23 -12.24 20.21
N ASN A 166 11.96 -11.87 20.19
CA ASN A 166 11.09 -11.78 21.37
C ASN A 166 10.08 -12.94 21.46
N ASP A 167 10.17 -13.94 20.57
CA ASP A 167 9.19 -15.02 20.43
C ASP A 167 7.74 -14.52 20.27
N PHE A 168 7.53 -13.32 19.72
CA PHE A 168 6.20 -12.73 19.55
C PHE A 168 5.35 -13.38 18.45
N TYR A 169 5.89 -14.40 17.77
CA TYR A 169 5.10 -15.31 16.95
C TYR A 169 4.26 -16.29 17.79
N ASN A 170 4.55 -16.39 19.09
CA ASN A 170 3.80 -17.16 20.07
C ASN A 170 2.75 -16.28 20.78
N ALA A 171 1.46 -16.64 20.62
CA ALA A 171 0.34 -15.88 21.19
C ALA A 171 0.45 -15.71 22.71
N ALA A 172 0.86 -16.76 23.43
CA ALA A 172 0.97 -16.70 24.89
C ALA A 172 2.04 -15.71 25.36
N ILE A 173 3.12 -15.56 24.60
CA ILE A 173 4.22 -14.64 24.92
C ILE A 173 3.82 -13.21 24.59
N VAL A 174 3.30 -12.97 23.38
CA VAL A 174 2.93 -11.61 22.97
C VAL A 174 1.68 -11.08 23.69
N ASP A 175 0.73 -11.93 24.05
CA ASP A 175 -0.44 -11.52 24.85
C ASP A 175 -0.01 -11.07 26.27
N ALA A 176 1.03 -11.71 26.85
CA ALA A 176 1.60 -11.36 28.15
C ALA A 176 2.55 -10.15 28.12
N ALA A 177 2.95 -9.68 26.93
CA ALA A 177 3.87 -8.57 26.79
C ALA A 177 3.24 -7.26 27.29
N LYS A 178 3.98 -6.54 28.15
CA LYS A 178 3.58 -5.22 28.67
C LYS A 178 4.06 -4.06 27.80
N HIS A 179 5.14 -4.29 27.07
CA HIS A 179 5.78 -3.30 26.23
C HIS A 179 6.18 -3.94 24.91
N ILE A 180 5.53 -3.50 23.83
CA ILE A 180 5.90 -3.81 22.47
C ILE A 180 6.34 -2.48 21.85
N SER A 181 7.56 -2.43 21.33
CA SER A 181 8.12 -1.26 20.66
C SER A 181 9.07 -1.74 19.58
N PHE A 182 8.63 -1.68 18.33
CA PHE A 182 9.47 -1.96 17.19
C PHE A 182 10.66 -0.99 17.14
N PRO A 183 11.83 -1.44 16.66
CA PRO A 183 12.97 -0.57 16.40
C PRO A 183 12.71 0.33 15.18
N ASN A 184 13.49 1.40 15.05
CA ASN A 184 13.53 2.19 13.81
C ASN A 184 13.87 1.29 12.61
N ASN A 185 13.36 1.67 11.44
CA ASN A 185 13.40 0.91 10.19
C ASN A 185 12.53 -0.35 10.18
N ALA A 186 11.73 -0.61 11.22
CA ALA A 186 10.64 -1.58 11.11
C ALA A 186 9.64 -1.12 10.05
N GLY A 187 9.20 -2.05 9.21
CA GLY A 187 8.29 -1.79 8.12
C GLY A 187 7.28 -2.90 7.90
N GLU A 188 6.10 -2.51 7.48
CA GLU A 188 5.01 -3.41 7.10
C GLU A 188 4.45 -2.99 5.74
N ILE A 189 4.12 -4.00 4.95
CA ILE A 189 3.41 -3.84 3.70
C ILE A 189 2.08 -4.52 3.85
N LYS A 190 1.04 -3.82 3.40
CA LYS A 190 -0.27 -4.40 3.19
C LYS A 190 -0.69 -4.11 1.77
N ALA A 191 -1.12 -5.14 1.05
CA ALA A 191 -1.41 -5.06 -0.35
C ALA A 191 -2.79 -5.63 -0.63
N SER A 192 -3.49 -5.05 -1.60
CA SER A 192 -4.72 -5.57 -2.19
C SER A 192 -4.45 -5.96 -3.63
N TRP A 193 -5.00 -7.11 -4.03
CA TRP A 193 -4.71 -7.79 -5.28
C TRP A 193 -6.01 -8.25 -5.94
N ARG A 194 -6.15 -8.00 -7.23
CA ARG A 194 -7.26 -8.57 -8.03
C ARG A 194 -6.78 -9.67 -8.95
N ILE A 195 -7.66 -10.59 -9.32
CA ILE A 195 -7.38 -11.59 -10.36
C ILE A 195 -7.33 -10.89 -11.72
N LEU A 196 -6.26 -11.12 -12.47
CA LEU A 196 -6.16 -10.70 -13.88
C LEU A 196 -6.59 -11.85 -14.78
N THR A 197 -7.53 -11.59 -15.68
CA THR A 197 -8.00 -12.56 -16.68
C THR A 197 -7.46 -12.20 -18.07
N SER A 198 -7.74 -13.04 -19.07
CA SER A 198 -7.31 -12.81 -20.46
C SER A 198 -7.86 -11.52 -21.08
N ALA A 199 -8.90 -10.92 -20.49
CA ALA A 199 -9.44 -9.64 -20.96
C ALA A 199 -8.75 -8.42 -20.31
N ASP A 200 -7.88 -8.60 -19.31
CA ASP A 200 -7.17 -7.48 -18.64
C ASP A 200 -5.84 -7.19 -19.37
N ASP A 201 -5.46 -5.92 -19.43
CA ASP A 201 -4.11 -5.52 -19.86
C ASP A 201 -3.12 -5.67 -18.70
N SER A 202 -2.57 -6.88 -18.55
CA SER A 202 -1.59 -7.20 -17.50
C SER A 202 -0.31 -6.35 -17.53
N SER A 203 0.01 -5.68 -18.66
CA SER A 203 1.19 -4.81 -18.77
C SER A 203 1.07 -3.52 -17.93
N ARG A 204 -0.13 -3.25 -17.40
CA ARG A 204 -0.42 -2.09 -16.54
C ARG A 204 -0.28 -2.36 -15.05
N TYR A 205 0.06 -3.59 -14.66
CA TYR A 205 0.06 -4.02 -13.27
C TYR A 205 1.43 -4.59 -12.87
N LEU A 206 1.82 -4.35 -11.62
CA LEU A 206 2.73 -5.27 -10.94
C LEU A 206 1.99 -6.59 -10.74
N THR A 207 2.59 -7.69 -11.18
CA THR A 207 1.94 -9.00 -11.18
C THR A 207 2.60 -10.01 -10.23
N MET A 208 1.82 -11.00 -9.82
CA MET A 208 2.28 -12.12 -9.01
C MET A 208 1.46 -13.37 -9.33
N ARG A 209 2.13 -14.52 -9.48
CA ARG A 209 1.45 -15.82 -9.43
C ARG A 209 1.35 -16.29 -7.98
N ALA A 210 0.14 -16.50 -7.51
CA ALA A 210 -0.12 -16.91 -6.13
C ALA A 210 -1.12 -18.05 -6.06
N LEU A 211 -1.17 -18.73 -4.92
CA LEU A 211 -2.33 -19.48 -4.52
C LEU A 211 -3.36 -18.51 -3.92
N VAL A 212 -4.62 -18.75 -4.19
CA VAL A 212 -5.74 -17.99 -3.64
C VAL A 212 -6.82 -18.91 -3.12
N THR A 213 -7.45 -18.53 -2.02
CA THR A 213 -8.67 -19.20 -1.54
C THR A 213 -9.76 -19.06 -2.60
N GLN A 214 -10.40 -20.16 -2.97
CA GLN A 214 -11.58 -20.17 -3.84
C GLN A 214 -12.84 -20.13 -2.98
N PHE A 215 -13.87 -19.48 -3.51
CA PHE A 215 -15.14 -19.28 -2.83
C PHE A 215 -16.28 -19.71 -3.73
N ASP A 216 -17.36 -20.21 -3.13
CA ASP A 216 -18.62 -20.41 -3.84
C ASP A 216 -19.39 -19.09 -4.02
N SER A 217 -20.58 -19.14 -4.64
CA SER A 217 -21.42 -17.96 -4.88
C SER A 217 -21.95 -17.29 -3.60
N GLN A 218 -21.83 -17.96 -2.45
CA GLN A 218 -22.24 -17.48 -1.13
C GLN A 218 -21.05 -16.92 -0.34
N GLY A 219 -19.84 -16.94 -0.92
CA GLY A 219 -18.63 -16.46 -0.27
C GLY A 219 -18.06 -17.43 0.76
N GLN A 220 -18.46 -18.71 0.72
CA GLN A 220 -17.87 -19.73 1.57
C GLN A 220 -16.61 -20.30 0.91
N PRO A 221 -15.49 -20.43 1.67
CA PRO A 221 -14.29 -21.07 1.15
C PRO A 221 -14.57 -22.51 0.71
N ASN A 222 -14.21 -22.86 -0.53
CA ASN A 222 -14.44 -24.20 -1.08
C ASN A 222 -13.18 -24.85 -1.67
N GLY A 223 -12.02 -24.19 -1.57
CA GLY A 223 -10.77 -24.71 -2.09
C GLY A 223 -9.64 -23.68 -2.15
N THR A 224 -8.59 -24.05 -2.86
CA THR A 224 -7.46 -23.18 -3.17
C THR A 224 -7.07 -23.40 -4.63
N GLY A 225 -6.82 -22.33 -5.37
CA GLY A 225 -6.45 -22.37 -6.78
C GLY A 225 -5.27 -21.44 -7.08
N GLU A 226 -4.61 -21.67 -8.21
CA GLU A 226 -3.61 -20.72 -8.71
C GLU A 226 -4.29 -19.55 -9.43
N ALA A 227 -3.78 -18.33 -9.22
CA ALA A 227 -4.23 -17.15 -9.93
C ALA A 227 -3.05 -16.24 -10.31
N ASN A 228 -3.18 -15.54 -11.43
CA ASN A 228 -2.34 -14.40 -11.77
C ASN A 228 -2.99 -13.15 -11.20
N LEU A 229 -2.27 -12.45 -10.31
CA LEU A 229 -2.78 -11.31 -9.58
C LEU A 229 -2.15 -10.01 -10.09
N GLY A 230 -2.92 -8.93 -10.04
CA GLY A 230 -2.46 -7.56 -10.29
C GLY A 230 -2.60 -6.71 -9.04
N LEU A 231 -1.54 -6.00 -8.64
CA LEU A 231 -1.56 -5.13 -7.47
C LEU A 231 -2.49 -3.96 -7.73
N VAL A 232 -3.48 -3.76 -6.86
CA VAL A 232 -4.47 -2.67 -6.96
C VAL A 232 -4.33 -1.64 -5.85
N GLY A 233 -3.83 -2.01 -4.69
CA GLY A 233 -3.58 -1.07 -3.60
C GLY A 233 -2.40 -1.51 -2.73
N LEU A 234 -1.69 -0.53 -2.18
CA LEU A 234 -0.50 -0.77 -1.37
C LEU A 234 -0.40 0.26 -0.24
N HIS A 235 -0.34 -0.24 0.99
CA HIS A 235 0.08 0.52 2.15
C HIS A 235 1.53 0.18 2.47
N ILE A 236 2.35 1.21 2.59
CA ILE A 236 3.72 1.15 3.10
C ILE A 236 3.70 1.84 4.47
N ILE A 237 3.95 1.06 5.52
CA ILE A 237 3.88 1.50 6.92
C ILE A 237 5.30 1.42 7.47
N SER A 238 5.86 2.53 7.93
CA SER A 238 7.28 2.59 8.27
C SER A 238 7.51 3.30 9.60
N LYS A 239 8.21 2.63 10.52
CA LYS A 239 8.76 3.23 11.73
C LYS A 239 10.08 3.90 11.38
N VAL A 240 10.08 5.22 11.35
CA VAL A 240 11.25 6.00 10.96
C VAL A 240 11.77 6.82 12.14
N GLU A 241 13.08 7.04 12.15
CA GLU A 241 13.72 7.82 13.20
C GLU A 241 13.10 9.22 13.30
N GLY A 242 12.81 9.65 14.54
CA GLY A 242 12.13 10.92 14.82
C GLY A 242 10.61 10.88 14.75
N PHE A 243 9.99 9.73 14.41
CA PHE A 243 8.55 9.54 14.34
C PHE A 243 8.09 8.32 15.14
N PRO A 244 7.82 8.45 16.45
CA PRO A 244 7.43 7.32 17.29
C PRO A 244 6.09 6.70 16.87
N GLN A 245 5.22 7.46 16.20
CA GLN A 245 3.92 7.00 15.74
C GLN A 245 3.91 6.41 14.33
N TRP A 246 5.06 6.17 13.69
CA TRP A 246 5.17 5.68 12.30
C TRP A 246 4.64 6.64 11.22
N VAL A 247 4.89 6.31 9.95
CA VAL A 247 4.45 7.02 8.74
C VAL A 247 3.75 6.02 7.81
N TRP A 248 2.63 6.42 7.22
CA TRP A 248 1.82 5.63 6.29
C TRP A 248 1.83 6.25 4.90
N SER A 249 2.15 5.47 3.89
CA SER A 249 2.07 5.85 2.49
C SER A 249 1.06 4.95 1.80
N THR A 250 0.06 5.52 1.13
CA THR A 250 -0.98 4.72 0.45
C THR A 250 -0.98 4.97 -1.05
N PHE A 251 -0.82 3.89 -1.82
CA PHE A 251 -0.76 3.90 -3.28
C PHE A 251 -1.90 3.08 -3.87
N GLU A 252 -2.39 3.52 -5.02
CA GLU A 252 -3.41 2.83 -5.80
C GLU A 252 -2.94 2.63 -7.24
N GLN A 253 -3.42 1.56 -7.86
CA GLN A 253 -3.38 1.43 -9.32
C GLN A 253 -4.41 2.39 -9.94
N ILE A 254 -4.02 3.13 -10.99
CA ILE A 254 -4.80 4.27 -11.51
C ILE A 254 -6.15 3.88 -12.14
N ASP A 255 -6.30 2.62 -12.55
CA ASP A 255 -7.50 2.04 -13.14
C ASP A 255 -8.38 1.37 -12.07
N ASN A 256 -8.21 1.67 -10.77
CA ASN A 256 -9.18 1.24 -9.76
C ASN A 256 -10.52 1.97 -9.92
N VAL A 257 -10.47 3.31 -9.86
CA VAL A 257 -11.61 4.21 -10.01
C VAL A 257 -11.15 5.51 -10.68
N PRO A 258 -12.04 6.24 -11.39
CA PRO A 258 -11.69 7.47 -12.09
C PRO A 258 -11.06 8.55 -11.19
N PRO A 259 -10.27 9.47 -11.77
CA PRO A 259 -9.93 10.72 -11.10
C PRO A 259 -11.18 11.57 -10.90
N LYS A 260 -11.14 12.50 -9.93
CA LYS A 260 -12.20 13.48 -9.72
C LYS A 260 -11.76 14.87 -10.16
N ALA A 261 -12.68 15.60 -10.79
CA ALA A 261 -12.51 17.02 -11.09
C ALA A 261 -13.56 17.85 -10.37
N LYS A 262 -13.20 19.08 -9.99
CA LYS A 262 -14.12 20.00 -9.33
C LYS A 262 -14.99 20.68 -10.39
N GLN A 263 -16.30 20.49 -10.29
CA GLN A 263 -17.31 21.15 -11.11
C GLN A 263 -18.22 21.97 -10.18
N GLY A 264 -18.01 23.28 -10.16
CA GLY A 264 -18.64 24.16 -9.18
C GLY A 264 -18.20 23.82 -7.75
N SER A 265 -19.16 23.52 -6.87
CA SER A 265 -18.92 23.11 -5.48
C SER A 265 -18.72 21.60 -5.29
N THR A 266 -18.88 20.79 -6.34
CA THR A 266 -18.95 19.34 -6.24
C THR A 266 -17.78 18.67 -6.95
N TRP A 267 -17.32 17.54 -6.44
CA TRP A 267 -16.32 16.69 -7.08
C TRP A 267 -17.00 15.60 -7.89
N VAL A 268 -16.68 15.52 -9.19
CA VAL A 268 -17.33 14.62 -10.15
C VAL A 268 -16.29 13.66 -10.72
N ASP A 269 -16.62 12.37 -10.78
CA ASP A 269 -15.79 11.33 -11.40
C ASP A 269 -15.58 11.63 -12.89
N GLN A 270 -14.35 11.49 -13.38
CA GLN A 270 -13.95 11.75 -14.76
C GLN A 270 -13.43 10.45 -15.41
N PRO A 271 -14.31 9.48 -15.73
CA PRO A 271 -13.88 8.25 -16.40
C PRO A 271 -13.27 8.57 -17.77
N VAL A 272 -12.17 7.88 -18.09
CA VAL A 272 -11.46 8.05 -19.37
C VAL A 272 -12.01 7.00 -20.33
N SER A 273 -12.41 7.43 -21.53
CA SER A 273 -12.97 6.52 -22.54
C SER A 273 -11.96 5.42 -22.90
N GLY A 274 -12.44 4.17 -22.98
CA GLY A 274 -11.62 3.00 -23.28
C GLY A 274 -10.85 2.42 -22.10
N ILE A 275 -10.85 3.06 -20.92
CA ILE A 275 -10.27 2.49 -19.71
C ILE A 275 -11.31 1.64 -18.97
N PHE A 276 -10.96 0.37 -18.73
CA PHE A 276 -11.71 -0.49 -17.83
C PHE A 276 -11.28 -0.20 -16.39
N TYR A 277 -12.19 0.35 -15.59
CA TYR A 277 -11.94 0.57 -14.17
C TYR A 277 -12.31 -0.68 -13.36
N SER A 278 -11.37 -1.15 -12.53
CA SER A 278 -11.47 -2.40 -11.77
C SER A 278 -12.63 -2.40 -10.78
N TYR A 279 -13.01 -1.24 -10.24
CA TYR A 279 -14.04 -1.13 -9.20
C TYR A 279 -15.10 -0.06 -9.47
N PHE A 280 -15.06 0.64 -10.60
CA PHE A 280 -16.03 1.72 -10.88
C PHE A 280 -17.07 1.29 -11.92
N ASP A 281 -18.33 1.61 -11.65
CA ASP A 281 -19.44 1.48 -12.60
C ASP A 281 -20.14 2.83 -12.77
N ALA A 282 -20.10 3.38 -14.00
CA ALA A 282 -20.75 4.64 -14.35
C ALA A 282 -22.28 4.59 -14.26
N LYS A 283 -22.88 3.40 -14.28
CA LYS A 283 -24.32 3.18 -14.19
C LYS A 283 -24.78 2.93 -12.76
N ALA A 284 -23.86 2.76 -11.81
CA ALA A 284 -24.20 2.52 -10.42
C ALA A 284 -24.92 3.76 -9.82
N PRO A 285 -26.07 3.56 -9.16
CA PRO A 285 -26.71 4.64 -8.41
C PRO A 285 -25.78 5.21 -7.35
N ALA A 286 -25.82 6.53 -7.13
CA ALA A 286 -24.95 7.19 -6.13
C ALA A 286 -25.10 6.58 -4.72
N ALA A 287 -26.30 6.11 -4.36
CA ALA A 287 -26.58 5.48 -3.07
C ALA A 287 -25.97 4.07 -2.90
N SER A 288 -25.55 3.41 -3.99
CA SER A 288 -24.87 2.10 -3.90
C SER A 288 -23.35 2.22 -3.89
N LEU A 289 -22.79 3.39 -4.18
CA LEU A 289 -21.34 3.60 -4.17
C LEU A 289 -20.77 3.45 -2.77
N ASN A 290 -19.64 2.75 -2.67
CA ASN A 290 -18.89 2.54 -1.42
C ASN A 290 -19.77 1.97 -0.28
N GLN A 291 -20.76 1.14 -0.62
CA GLN A 291 -21.59 0.47 0.36
C GLN A 291 -21.09 -0.96 0.59
N SER A 292 -20.86 -1.28 1.87
CA SER A 292 -20.51 -2.64 2.30
C SER A 292 -21.60 -3.64 1.85
N PRO A 293 -21.26 -4.71 1.12
CA PRO A 293 -22.22 -5.75 0.73
C PRO A 293 -22.69 -6.56 1.96
N CYS A 294 -21.98 -6.45 3.08
CA CYS A 294 -22.26 -7.18 4.30
C CYS A 294 -23.24 -6.47 5.26
N LEU A 295 -24.15 -7.24 5.81
CA LEU A 295 -24.76 -7.04 7.12
C LEU A 295 -24.00 -7.92 8.11
N TRP A 296 -23.15 -7.30 8.93
CA TRP A 296 -22.41 -8.04 9.95
C TRP A 296 -23.35 -8.47 11.07
N GLN A 297 -23.46 -9.78 11.26
CA GLN A 297 -24.27 -10.39 12.30
C GLN A 297 -23.39 -11.20 13.24
N GLN A 298 -23.61 -11.03 14.54
CA GLN A 298 -22.94 -11.85 15.53
C GLN A 298 -23.58 -13.23 15.56
N GLN A 299 -22.81 -14.26 15.24
CA GLN A 299 -23.18 -15.67 15.35
C GLN A 299 -22.25 -16.35 16.36
N GLY A 300 -22.72 -16.47 17.60
CA GLY A 300 -21.90 -16.91 18.73
C GLY A 300 -20.75 -15.95 19.01
N THR A 301 -19.51 -16.44 18.82
CA THR A 301 -18.27 -15.67 19.03
C THR A 301 -17.67 -15.13 17.73
N GLN A 302 -18.31 -15.38 16.59
CA GLN A 302 -17.86 -14.91 15.28
C GLN A 302 -18.81 -13.86 14.73
N LEU A 303 -18.25 -12.93 13.95
CA LEU A 303 -19.02 -12.07 13.08
C LEU A 303 -19.08 -12.71 11.71
N VAL A 304 -20.29 -12.92 11.23
CA VAL A 304 -20.55 -13.48 9.91
C VAL A 304 -21.12 -12.36 9.04
N CYS A 305 -20.57 -12.23 7.84
CA CYS A 305 -21.13 -11.36 6.83
C CYS A 305 -22.36 -12.07 6.23
N THR A 306 -23.54 -11.48 6.45
CA THR A 306 -24.76 -11.87 5.74
C THR A 306 -24.96 -10.87 4.60
N PRO A 307 -24.99 -11.28 3.32
CA PRO A 307 -25.15 -10.34 2.20
C PRO A 307 -26.44 -9.52 2.31
N ARG A 308 -26.36 -8.22 1.97
CA ARG A 308 -27.53 -7.33 1.83
C ARG A 308 -28.42 -7.82 0.68
N PRO A 309 -29.74 -7.55 0.72
CA PRO A 309 -30.63 -7.84 -0.40
C PRO A 309 -30.09 -7.26 -1.72
N GLY A 310 -30.00 -8.10 -2.76
CA GLY A 310 -29.46 -7.73 -4.07
C GLY A 310 -27.93 -7.80 -4.20
N THR A 311 -27.21 -8.19 -3.14
CA THR A 311 -25.76 -8.42 -3.17
C THR A 311 -25.44 -9.90 -2.98
N SER A 312 -24.33 -10.34 -3.54
CA SER A 312 -23.80 -11.71 -3.42
C SER A 312 -22.28 -11.68 -3.57
N PHE A 313 -21.61 -12.80 -3.35
CA PHE A 313 -20.16 -12.91 -3.52
C PHE A 313 -19.72 -12.82 -5.00
N THR A 314 -20.66 -12.71 -5.94
CA THR A 314 -20.37 -12.50 -7.36
C THR A 314 -20.90 -11.16 -7.89
N THR A 315 -21.54 -10.35 -7.03
CA THR A 315 -22.03 -9.02 -7.40
C THR A 315 -20.88 -8.02 -7.26
N PRO A 316 -20.47 -7.30 -8.34
CA PRO A 316 -19.45 -6.26 -8.23
C PRO A 316 -19.82 -5.17 -7.23
N ASP A 317 -18.83 -4.72 -6.47
CA ASP A 317 -18.95 -3.63 -5.51
C ASP A 317 -18.53 -2.31 -6.19
N PRO A 318 -19.47 -1.41 -6.56
CA PRO A 318 -19.11 -0.18 -7.25
C PRO A 318 -18.53 0.82 -6.24
N LEU A 319 -17.32 1.28 -6.54
CA LEU A 319 -16.56 2.22 -5.74
C LEU A 319 -16.31 3.52 -6.50
N ASN A 320 -16.17 4.59 -5.74
CA ASN A 320 -15.47 5.79 -6.18
C ASN A 320 -14.60 6.33 -5.03
N ARG A 321 -13.77 7.32 -5.33
CA ARG A 321 -12.90 7.93 -4.31
C ARG A 321 -13.59 9.09 -3.62
N VAL A 322 -13.92 8.96 -2.34
CA VAL A 322 -14.62 10.05 -1.63
C VAL A 322 -13.76 11.31 -1.52
N THR A 323 -12.50 11.16 -1.09
CA THR A 323 -11.57 12.27 -0.89
C THR A 323 -10.64 12.39 -2.10
N PRO A 324 -10.72 13.47 -2.90
CA PRO A 324 -9.85 13.67 -4.04
C PRO A 324 -8.37 13.76 -3.63
N ILE A 325 -7.48 13.29 -4.50
CA ILE A 325 -6.03 13.50 -4.35
C ILE A 325 -5.77 15.01 -4.40
N THR A 326 -4.96 15.51 -3.46
CA THR A 326 -4.67 16.94 -3.39
C THR A 326 -3.86 17.39 -4.61
N ALA A 327 -3.96 18.68 -4.98
CA ALA A 327 -3.18 19.21 -6.11
C ALA A 327 -1.66 19.06 -5.91
N GLY A 328 -1.16 19.21 -4.67
CA GLY A 328 0.25 19.00 -4.34
C GLY A 328 0.68 17.54 -4.52
N THR A 329 -0.10 16.60 -4.01
CA THR A 329 0.16 15.16 -4.21
C THR A 329 0.08 14.78 -5.70
N GLN A 330 -0.86 15.35 -6.45
CA GLN A 330 -0.98 15.12 -7.90
C GLN A 330 0.24 15.66 -8.68
N GLN A 331 0.82 16.79 -8.27
CA GLN A 331 2.06 17.30 -8.84
C GLN A 331 3.23 16.32 -8.61
N ILE A 332 3.36 15.77 -7.39
CA ILE A 332 4.38 14.76 -7.09
C ILE A 332 4.11 13.46 -7.87
N ASN A 333 2.87 13.00 -7.96
CA ASN A 333 2.50 11.86 -8.81
C ASN A 333 2.95 12.09 -10.25
N THR A 334 2.66 13.26 -10.82
CA THR A 334 3.04 13.59 -12.21
C THR A 334 4.57 13.60 -12.36
N GLN A 335 5.29 14.17 -11.38
CA GLN A 335 6.76 14.19 -11.39
C GLN A 335 7.34 12.77 -11.46
N TYR A 336 6.92 11.87 -10.57
CA TYR A 336 7.44 10.50 -10.56
C TYR A 336 6.93 9.67 -11.72
N GLN A 337 5.66 9.80 -12.09
CA GLN A 337 5.11 9.07 -13.23
C GLN A 337 5.81 9.47 -14.53
N THR A 338 6.30 10.71 -14.68
CA THR A 338 7.05 11.18 -15.86
C THR A 338 8.57 10.95 -15.79
N ASP A 339 9.08 10.48 -14.65
CA ASP A 339 10.48 10.06 -14.51
C ASP A 339 10.81 8.96 -15.55
N PRO A 340 11.95 9.01 -16.25
CA PRO A 340 12.29 8.04 -17.29
C PRO A 340 12.29 6.58 -16.82
N GLN A 341 12.75 6.28 -15.61
CA GLN A 341 12.77 4.90 -15.09
C GLN A 341 11.35 4.42 -14.78
N VAL A 342 10.53 5.28 -14.19
CA VAL A 342 9.12 4.96 -13.88
C VAL A 342 8.29 4.82 -15.16
N GLN A 343 8.47 5.72 -16.13
CA GLN A 343 7.79 5.68 -17.44
C GLN A 343 8.05 4.40 -18.23
N GLN A 344 9.24 3.80 -18.07
CA GLN A 344 9.62 2.55 -18.72
C GLN A 344 9.11 1.30 -17.97
N SER A 345 8.52 1.47 -16.79
CA SER A 345 8.02 0.39 -15.94
C SER A 345 6.49 0.40 -15.84
N VAL A 346 5.92 -0.63 -15.22
CA VAL A 346 4.49 -0.68 -14.87
C VAL A 346 4.11 0.38 -13.81
N PHE A 347 5.09 0.95 -13.11
CA PHE A 347 4.85 1.84 -11.98
C PHE A 347 4.32 3.22 -12.36
N LYS A 348 4.36 3.59 -13.65
CA LYS A 348 3.63 4.76 -14.17
C LYS A 348 2.10 4.65 -14.02
N TYR A 349 1.59 3.44 -13.82
CA TYR A 349 0.17 3.15 -13.59
C TYR A 349 -0.22 3.09 -12.11
N TYR A 350 0.65 3.58 -11.22
CA TYR A 350 0.38 3.72 -9.80
C TYR A 350 0.44 5.19 -9.39
N GLN A 351 -0.29 5.55 -8.35
CA GLN A 351 -0.34 6.91 -7.83
C GLN A 351 -0.40 6.90 -6.30
N LEU A 352 0.30 7.84 -5.68
CA LEU A 352 0.16 8.13 -4.27
C LEU A 352 -1.19 8.81 -4.02
N ILE A 353 -1.93 8.34 -3.03
CA ILE A 353 -3.17 8.97 -2.59
C ILE A 353 -2.87 10.01 -1.51
N THR A 354 -2.08 9.63 -0.50
CA THR A 354 -1.58 10.53 0.54
C THR A 354 -0.47 9.87 1.36
N THR A 355 0.33 10.69 2.03
CA THR A 355 1.24 10.27 3.10
C THR A 355 0.72 10.77 4.43
N GLN A 356 0.29 9.87 5.32
CA GLN A 356 -0.18 10.22 6.65
C GLN A 356 0.94 10.06 7.69
N ARG A 357 1.13 11.11 8.49
CA ARG A 357 2.19 11.20 9.51
C ARG A 357 1.70 12.02 10.72
N PRO A 358 2.36 11.93 11.89
CA PRO A 358 2.04 12.80 13.01
C PRO A 358 2.42 14.27 12.71
N GLN A 359 1.55 15.22 13.08
CA GLN A 359 1.82 16.66 12.91
C GLN A 359 3.04 17.12 13.73
N SER A 360 3.06 16.67 14.99
CA SER A 360 4.07 17.00 16.00
C SER A 360 4.47 15.69 16.72
N PRO A 361 5.32 14.85 16.11
CA PRO A 361 5.63 13.49 16.60
C PRO A 361 6.14 13.45 18.05
N ASN A 362 6.85 14.49 18.46
CA ASN A 362 7.49 14.59 19.77
C ASN A 362 6.66 15.38 20.80
N ASN A 363 5.37 15.62 20.56
CA ASN A 363 4.54 16.35 21.51
C ASN A 363 4.18 15.44 22.71
N PRO A 364 4.70 15.71 23.93
CA PRO A 364 4.42 14.87 25.09
C PRO A 364 2.94 14.93 25.52
N GLY A 365 2.21 16.00 25.15
CA GLY A 365 0.78 16.12 25.42
C GLY A 365 -0.11 15.34 24.46
N ASN A 366 0.45 14.78 23.38
CA ASN A 366 -0.27 13.90 22.45
C ASN A 366 0.65 12.74 21.99
N PRO A 367 0.87 11.72 22.85
CA PRO A 367 1.78 10.62 22.54
C PRO A 367 1.32 9.74 21.37
N LEU A 368 0.02 9.74 21.03
CA LEU A 368 -0.52 9.01 19.86
C LEU A 368 -0.36 9.80 18.55
N GLY A 369 0.10 11.06 18.62
CA GLY A 369 0.26 11.94 17.48
C GLY A 369 -1.07 12.44 16.92
N GLN A 370 -1.04 13.61 16.28
CA GLN A 370 -2.19 14.10 15.51
C GLN A 370 -2.00 13.70 14.04
N PRO A 371 -2.89 12.89 13.44
CA PRO A 371 -2.74 12.51 12.04
C PRO A 371 -2.79 13.73 11.11
N THR A 372 -1.83 13.79 10.19
CA THR A 372 -1.74 14.81 9.14
C THR A 372 -1.40 14.16 7.79
N PRO A 373 -2.26 14.31 6.77
CA PRO A 373 -3.63 14.83 6.87
C PRO A 373 -4.52 13.93 7.76
N SER A 374 -5.68 14.44 8.17
CA SER A 374 -6.59 13.71 9.06
C SER A 374 -7.18 12.46 8.42
N LEU A 375 -7.44 12.51 7.11
CA LEU A 375 -8.00 11.41 6.32
C LEU A 375 -6.93 10.71 5.50
N SER A 376 -6.99 9.37 5.49
CA SER A 376 -6.21 8.50 4.63
C SER A 376 -7.04 7.27 4.28
N ALA A 377 -7.36 7.10 3.00
CA ALA A 377 -8.21 6.02 2.52
C ALA A 377 -7.74 5.53 1.16
N ASN A 378 -7.45 4.24 1.06
CA ASN A 378 -7.31 3.52 -0.19
C ASN A 378 -8.66 2.95 -0.60
N VAL A 379 -9.09 3.16 -1.83
CA VAL A 379 -10.41 2.69 -2.30
C VAL A 379 -10.55 1.18 -2.19
N THR A 380 -9.47 0.40 -2.18
CA THR A 380 -9.53 -1.07 -2.10
C THR A 380 -9.28 -1.64 -0.70
N MET A 381 -8.90 -0.83 0.30
CA MET A 381 -8.68 -1.30 1.69
C MET A 381 -9.65 -0.65 2.68
N GLU A 382 -9.95 0.63 2.46
CA GLU A 382 -10.89 1.43 3.25
C GLU A 382 -12.19 1.68 2.47
N SER A 383 -12.52 0.79 1.53
CA SER A 383 -13.59 0.92 0.52
C SER A 383 -14.88 1.51 1.06
N TYR A 384 -15.31 1.03 2.23
CA TYR A 384 -16.62 1.33 2.81
C TYR A 384 -16.57 2.33 3.99
N ILE A 385 -15.39 2.88 4.30
CA ILE A 385 -15.20 3.86 5.39
C ILE A 385 -14.36 5.09 4.99
N GLN A 386 -14.14 5.30 3.69
CA GLN A 386 -13.31 6.39 3.18
C GLN A 386 -13.58 7.77 3.82
N PRO A 387 -14.84 8.21 4.10
CA PRO A 387 -15.10 9.52 4.70
C PRO A 387 -14.49 9.73 6.09
N ASN A 388 -14.25 8.65 6.83
CA ASN A 388 -13.81 8.69 8.23
C ASN A 388 -12.49 7.96 8.46
N SER A 389 -11.84 7.46 7.40
CA SER A 389 -10.67 6.62 7.53
C SER A 389 -9.41 7.41 7.89
N SER A 390 -8.64 6.85 8.82
CA SER A 390 -7.31 7.33 9.20
C SER A 390 -6.46 6.14 9.61
N CYS A 391 -5.38 5.88 8.86
CA CYS A 391 -4.49 4.77 9.12
C CYS A 391 -3.85 4.89 10.51
N MET A 392 -3.35 6.07 10.86
CA MET A 392 -2.79 6.37 12.18
C MET A 392 -3.76 6.11 13.32
N ASN A 393 -4.99 6.65 13.23
CA ASN A 393 -5.97 6.46 14.30
C ASN A 393 -6.36 4.99 14.42
N CYS A 394 -6.60 4.31 13.31
CA CYS A 394 -6.92 2.88 13.29
C CYS A 394 -5.80 2.06 13.93
N HIS A 395 -4.56 2.29 13.50
CA HIS A 395 -3.39 1.57 13.98
C HIS A 395 -3.01 1.91 15.43
N SER A 396 -3.30 3.11 15.94
CA SER A 396 -3.08 3.45 17.36
C SER A 396 -3.84 2.54 18.33
N MET A 397 -4.88 1.87 17.84
CA MET A 397 -5.69 0.94 18.63
C MET A 397 -5.13 -0.48 18.63
N ALA A 398 -4.13 -0.79 17.81
CA ALA A 398 -3.63 -2.14 17.62
C ALA A 398 -3.19 -2.79 18.95
N THR A 399 -3.67 -4.01 19.16
CA THR A 399 -3.28 -4.90 20.26
C THR A 399 -3.10 -6.33 19.74
N PRO A 400 -2.30 -7.16 20.43
CA PRO A 400 -2.44 -8.61 20.37
C PRO A 400 -3.87 -9.06 20.71
N LEU A 401 -4.24 -10.30 20.37
CA LEU A 401 -5.62 -10.77 20.45
C LEU A 401 -6.22 -10.67 21.85
N ASN A 402 -5.46 -11.07 22.88
CA ASN A 402 -5.97 -11.13 24.25
C ASN A 402 -5.23 -10.17 25.20
N SER A 403 -4.62 -9.12 24.65
CA SER A 403 -3.88 -8.13 25.44
C SER A 403 -4.61 -6.79 25.49
N ALA A 404 -4.60 -6.16 26.67
CA ALA A 404 -5.01 -4.77 26.82
C ALA A 404 -3.89 -3.78 26.40
N ASN A 405 -2.66 -4.26 26.20
CA ASN A 405 -1.52 -3.42 25.86
C ASN A 405 -1.44 -3.19 24.36
N LYS A 406 -1.05 -1.96 23.97
CA LYS A 406 -0.86 -1.60 22.57
C LYS A 406 0.38 -2.26 21.97
N SER A 407 0.30 -2.57 20.68
CA SER A 407 1.37 -3.20 19.91
C SER A 407 2.09 -2.23 18.96
N ASP A 408 2.34 -1.01 19.42
CA ASP A 408 3.14 -0.01 18.68
C ASP A 408 2.68 0.15 17.22
N PHE A 409 1.39 0.44 17.05
CA PHE A 409 0.75 0.66 15.76
C PHE A 409 0.70 -0.56 14.80
N SER A 410 1.13 -1.74 15.23
CA SER A 410 1.14 -2.96 14.41
C SER A 410 0.02 -3.93 14.78
N PHE A 411 -0.71 -4.39 13.77
CA PHE A 411 -1.69 -5.47 13.93
C PHE A 411 -1.10 -6.87 13.65
N LEU A 412 0.19 -6.99 13.32
CA LEU A 412 0.82 -8.28 12.98
C LEU A 412 0.66 -9.33 14.08
N PHE A 413 0.73 -8.93 15.35
CA PHE A 413 0.64 -9.86 16.46
C PHE A 413 -0.73 -10.51 16.64
N ARG A 414 -1.78 -10.03 15.95
CA ARG A 414 -3.07 -10.71 15.91
C ARG A 414 -3.02 -12.03 15.14
N PHE A 415 -1.95 -12.27 14.38
CA PHE A 415 -1.72 -13.52 13.68
C PHE A 415 -0.94 -14.55 14.51
N ALA A 416 -0.48 -14.21 15.72
CA ALA A 416 0.25 -15.12 16.57
C ALA A 416 -0.59 -16.35 16.95
N HIS A 417 0.05 -17.52 16.96
CA HIS A 417 -0.60 -18.78 17.29
C HIS A 417 -0.23 -19.24 18.70
N ALA A 418 -1.17 -19.89 19.38
CA ALA A 418 -0.86 -20.61 20.62
C ALA A 418 0.08 -21.80 20.33
N PRO A 419 0.96 -22.17 21.29
CA PRO A 419 1.72 -23.42 21.19
C PRO A 419 0.79 -24.62 21.01
N ALA A 420 1.25 -25.64 20.28
CA ALA A 420 0.52 -26.90 20.25
C ALA A 420 0.37 -27.44 21.69
N PRO A 421 -0.78 -28.00 22.07
CA PRO A 421 -0.93 -28.65 23.38
C PRO A 421 0.18 -29.69 23.51
N SER A 422 0.96 -29.63 24.60
CA SER A 422 1.88 -30.74 24.89
C SER A 422 1.04 -31.99 25.03
N ALA A 423 1.29 -33.02 24.22
CA ALA A 423 0.75 -34.34 24.50
C ALA A 423 1.13 -34.65 25.95
N ALA A 424 0.12 -34.75 26.82
CA ALA A 424 0.34 -35.20 28.17
C ALA A 424 1.06 -36.55 28.02
N LYS A 425 2.32 -36.62 28.46
CA LYS A 425 2.92 -37.92 28.72
C LYS A 425 2.05 -38.50 29.82
N ASP A 426 1.16 -39.42 29.44
CA ASP A 426 0.52 -40.33 30.37
C ASP A 426 1.65 -40.91 31.22
N LYS A 427 1.67 -40.47 32.49
CA LYS A 427 2.51 -41.09 33.50
C LYS A 427 1.83 -42.42 33.79
N GLU A 428 2.37 -43.50 33.21
CA GLU A 428 2.19 -44.85 33.74
C GLU A 428 2.61 -44.93 35.22
#